data_AF-A0A2V6P1L6-F1
#
_entry.id   AF-A0A2V6P1L6-F1
#
_cell.length_a   1.000
_cell.length_b   1.000
_cell.length_c   1.000
_cell.angle_alpha   90.00
_cell.angle_beta   90.00
_cell.angle_gamma   90.00
#
_symmetry.space_group_name_H-M   'P 1'
#
loop_
_entity.id
_entity.type
_entity.pdbx_description
1 polymer ?
#
loop_
_entity_poly.entity_id
_entity_poly.type
_entity_poly.pdbx_seq_one_letter_code
_entity_poly.pdbx_strand_id
1 'polypeptide(L)' 'GKVVSEDPRHVVLRDTLMHLSHHRGQLTVYLRLNDAPVPAIYGPSADEARFD' A
#
# COMPACT_ATOMS: atom_id res chain seq x y z
N GLY A 1 22.11 22.75 4.66
CA GLY A 1 20.72 22.38 4.37
C GLY A 1 19.82 22.89 5.48
N LYS A 2 18.53 23.11 5.22
CA LYS A 2 17.56 23.51 6.25
C LYS A 2 16.79 22.28 6.74
N VAL A 3 16.44 22.25 8.02
CA VAL A 3 15.59 21.20 8.59
C VAL A 3 14.20 21.31 7.94
N VAL A 4 13.66 20.18 7.47
CA VAL A 4 12.36 20.12 6.78
C VAL A 4 11.22 19.80 7.76
N SER A 5 11.50 19.01 8.80
CA SER A 5 10.57 18.71 9.90
C SER A 5 11.37 18.33 11.16
N GLU A 6 10.84 18.70 12.32
CA GLU A 6 11.34 18.33 13.66
C GLU A 6 10.46 17.26 14.34
N ASP A 7 9.58 16.60 13.58
CA ASP A 7 8.66 15.61 14.12
C ASP A 7 9.41 14.42 14.74
N PRO A 8 8.87 13.83 15.82
CA PRO A 8 9.45 12.62 16.40
C PRO A 8 9.56 11.51 15.35
N ARG A 9 10.70 10.80 15.34
CA ARG A 9 11.01 9.76 14.34
C ARG A 9 9.90 8.72 14.15
N HIS A 10 9.26 8.30 15.23
CA HIS A 10 8.19 7.30 15.17
C HIS A 10 6.94 7.80 14.43
N VAL A 11 6.66 9.11 14.46
CA VAL A 11 5.56 9.73 13.72
C VAL A 11 5.86 9.71 12.23
N VAL A 12 7.06 10.14 11.84
CA VAL A 12 7.49 10.14 10.43
C VAL A 12 7.49 8.73 9.84
N LEU A 13 7.96 7.73 10.61
CA LEU A 13 7.94 6.33 10.18
C LEU A 13 6.50 5.80 10.02
N ARG A 14 5.62 6.08 10.97
CA ARG A 14 4.20 5.71 10.88
C ARG A 14 3.56 6.32 9.65
N ASP A 15 3.77 7.62 9.43
CA ASP A 15 3.17 8.34 8.31
C ASP A 15 3.66 7.78 6.96
N THR A 16 4.97 7.54 6.85
CA THR A 16 5.58 6.94 5.65
C THR A 16 4.96 5.58 5.32
N LEU A 17 4.79 4.71 6.32
CA LEU A 17 4.21 3.38 6.12
C LEU A 17 2.71 3.43 5.78
N MET A 18 1.97 4.35 6.39
CA MET A 18 0.56 4.58 6.08
C MET A 18 0.40 5.11 4.66
N HIS A 19 1.25 6.05 4.25
CA HIS A 19 1.27 6.62 2.91
C HIS A 19 1.59 5.57 1.84
N LEU A 20 2.60 4.72 2.09
CA LEU A 20 2.91 3.60 1.20
C LEU A 20 1.74 2.61 1.09
N SER A 21 1.10 2.29 2.22
CA SER A 21 -0.07 1.39 2.24
C SER A 21 -1.24 1.98 1.45
N HIS A 22 -1.46 3.29 1.53
CA HIS A 22 -2.47 4.00 0.76
C HIS A 22 -2.20 3.93 -0.75
N HIS A 23 -0.99 4.28 -1.19
CA HIS A 23 -0.62 4.22 -2.62
C HIS A 23 -0.60 2.79 -3.17
N ARG A 24 -0.23 1.80 -2.35
CA ARG A 24 -0.37 0.38 -2.72
C ARG A 24 -1.82 0.03 -3.06
N GLY A 25 -2.78 0.53 -2.28
CA GLY A 25 -4.21 0.36 -2.58
C GLY A 25 -4.62 1.04 -3.89
N GLN A 26 -4.16 2.28 -4.15
CA GLN A 26 -4.41 2.96 -5.42
C GLN A 26 -3.89 2.16 -6.63
N LEU A 27 -2.68 1.60 -6.52
CA LEU A 27 -2.10 0.75 -7.56
C LEU A 27 -2.93 -0.51 -7.82
N THR A 28 -3.53 -1.11 -6.79
CA THR A 28 -4.40 -2.29 -7.00
C THR A 28 -5.66 -1.98 -7.81
N VAL A 29 -6.24 -0.78 -7.66
CA VAL A 29 -7.35 -0.33 -8.50
C VAL A 29 -6.89 -0.15 -9.94
N TYR A 30 -5.72 0.45 -10.13
CA TYR A 30 -5.13 0.59 -11.47
C TYR A 30 -4.90 -0.77 -12.14
N LEU A 31 -4.33 -1.76 -11.43
CA LEU A 31 -4.17 -3.12 -11.97
C LEU A 31 -5.51 -3.73 -12.37
N ARG A 32 -6.54 -3.61 -11.51
CA ARG A 32 -7.88 -4.12 -11.80
C ARG A 32 -8.52 -3.48 -13.03
N LEU A 33 -8.32 -2.18 -13.24
CA LEU A 33 -8.84 -1.46 -14.40
C LEU A 33 -8.11 -1.81 -15.72
N ASN A 34 -6.93 -2.42 -15.63
CA ASN A 34 -6.13 -2.84 -16.78
C ASN A 34 -6.13 -4.37 -16.96
N ASP A 35 -7.11 -5.07 -16.38
CA ASP A 35 -7.25 -6.54 -16.44
C ASP A 35 -5.97 -7.30 -16.01
N ALA A 36 -5.15 -6.70 -15.15
CA ALA A 36 -3.94 -7.29 -14.59
C ALA A 36 -4.24 -7.95 -13.23
N PRO A 37 -3.55 -9.05 -12.87
CA PRO A 37 -3.78 -9.74 -11.61
C PRO A 37 -3.43 -8.85 -10.42
N VAL A 38 -4.33 -8.81 -9.44
CA VAL A 38 -4.14 -8.09 -8.18
C VAL A 38 -3.53 -9.05 -7.15
N PRO A 39 -2.40 -8.70 -6.51
CA PRO A 39 -1.78 -9.56 -5.50
C PRO A 39 -2.59 -9.60 -4.20
N ALA A 40 -2.48 -10.68 -3.43
CA ALA A 40 -2.91 -10.72 -2.04
C ALA A 40 -2.17 -9.70 -1.16
N ILE A 41 -2.93 -8.92 -0.39
CA ILE A 41 -2.39 -7.87 0.49
C ILE A 41 -2.74 -8.10 1.95
N TYR A 42 -4.02 -8.31 2.26
CA TYR A 42 -4.52 -8.62 3.62
C TYR A 42 -5.32 -9.93 3.65
N GLY A 43 -5.02 -10.82 2.71
CA GLY A 43 -5.77 -12.03 2.39
C GLY A 43 -5.80 -12.27 0.88
N PRO A 44 -6.34 -13.42 0.44
CA PRO A 44 -6.42 -13.75 -0.98
C PRO A 44 -7.16 -12.66 -1.75
N SER A 45 -6.61 -12.28 -2.91
CA SER A 45 -7.34 -11.45 -3.86
C SER A 45 -8.42 -12.30 -4.58
N ALA A 46 -9.18 -11.68 -5.50
CA ALA A 46 -10.09 -12.45 -6.35
C ALA A 46 -9.35 -13.30 -7.41
N ASP A 47 -8.06 -13.02 -7.61
CA ASP A 47 -7.23 -13.64 -8.64
C ASP A 47 -6.43 -14.84 -8.09
N GLU A 48 -6.56 -15.14 -6.80
CA GLU A 48 -5.91 -16.25 -6.11
C GLU A 48 -6.93 -17.31 -5.67
N ALA A 49 -6.50 -18.58 -5.63
CA ALA A 49 -7.34 -19.68 -5.17
C ALA A 49 -7.73 -19.49 -3.70
N ARG A 50 -9.03 -19.59 -3.41
CA ARG A 50 -9.52 -19.66 -2.03
C ARG A 50 -9.33 -21.11 -1.58
N PHE A 51 -8.78 -21.30 -0.38
CA PHE A 51 -8.62 -22.64 0.19
C PHE A 51 -9.99 -23.35 0.21
N ASP A 52 -10.07 -24.52 -0.42
CA ASP A 52 -11.24 -25.41 -0.42
C ASP A 52 -11.54 -25.98 0.98
#